data_AF-A0A0D2V2J9-F1
#
_entry.id   AF-A0A0D2V2J9-F1
#
_cell.length_a   1.000
_cell.length_b   1.000
_cell.length_c   1.000
_cell.angle_alpha   90.00
_cell.angle_beta   90.00
_cell.angle_gamma   90.00
#
_symmetry.space_group_name_H-M   'P 1'
#
loop_
_entity.id
_entity.type
_entity.pdbx_description
1 polymer ?
#
loop_
_entity_poly.entity_id
_entity_poly.type
_entity_poly.pdbx_seq_one_letter_code
_entity_poly.pdbx_strand_id
1 'polypeptide(L)'
;MAVEEFKPDPYIATAMNCMLWIFYGLPMVHPDSILVVTINSIGLAMELIYLSIFFLYAPNKGRAKVIGWLALEILFLGVVAACTLTLRKTHAQRSDLVGILCVIFGVLMYASPLTVMIGNGLGALSGAIQLILYACYFKSTPKDDDENGVVEPSELQLSGGNGPSRPTV
;
A
#
# COMPACT_ATOMS: atom_id res chain seq x y z
N MET A 1 -19.32 -8.90 -3.65
CA MET A 1 -17.98 -8.94 -4.28
C MET A 1 -16.96 -8.31 -3.32
N ALA A 2 -16.83 -8.85 -2.10
CA ALA A 2 -16.05 -8.19 -1.02
C ALA A 2 -14.64 -8.79 -0.85
N VAL A 3 -14.42 -10.02 -1.33
CA VAL A 3 -13.12 -10.72 -1.20
C VAL A 3 -12.15 -10.46 -2.35
N GLU A 4 -12.59 -9.82 -3.44
CA GLU A 4 -11.70 -9.42 -4.53
C GLU A 4 -10.87 -8.18 -4.20
N GLU A 5 -11.34 -7.31 -3.30
CA GLU A 5 -10.56 -6.19 -2.76
C GLU A 5 -9.65 -6.59 -1.59
N PHE A 6 -9.91 -7.74 -0.96
CA PHE A 6 -9.06 -8.23 0.11
C PHE A 6 -7.71 -8.71 -0.45
N LYS A 7 -6.63 -8.08 -0.01
CA LYS A 7 -5.27 -8.47 -0.37
C LYS A 7 -4.70 -9.41 0.69
N PRO A 8 -4.42 -10.69 0.36
CA PRO A 8 -3.82 -11.63 1.30
C PRO A 8 -2.32 -11.36 1.51
N ASP A 9 -1.70 -10.54 0.68
CA ASP A 9 -0.25 -10.25 0.69
C ASP A 9 0.30 -9.82 2.07
N PRO A 10 -0.32 -8.89 2.83
CA PRO A 10 0.14 -8.56 4.17
C PRO A 10 0.08 -9.74 5.14
N TYR A 11 -0.96 -10.58 5.08
CA TYR A 11 -1.15 -11.74 5.96
C TYR A 11 -0.15 -12.87 5.68
N ILE A 12 0.25 -13.01 4.42
CA ILE A 12 1.33 -13.91 4.00
C ILE A 12 2.65 -13.38 4.57
N ALA A 13 2.96 -12.10 4.33
CA ALA A 13 4.20 -11.49 4.83
C ALA A 13 4.34 -11.53 6.36
N THR A 14 3.26 -11.30 7.10
CA THR A 14 3.22 -11.43 8.57
C THR A 14 3.40 -12.87 9.01
N ALA A 15 2.82 -13.85 8.31
CA ALA A 15 3.03 -15.27 8.60
C ALA A 15 4.52 -15.66 8.47
N MET A 16 5.21 -15.25 7.39
CA MET A 16 6.66 -15.41 7.24
C MET A 16 7.43 -14.77 8.41
N ASN A 17 7.11 -13.52 8.76
CA ASN A 17 7.77 -12.82 9.86
C ASN A 17 7.59 -13.58 11.18
N CYS A 18 6.38 -14.03 11.49
CA CYS A 18 6.11 -14.83 12.68
C CYS A 18 6.87 -16.17 12.66
N MET A 19 6.92 -16.87 11.53
CA MET A 19 7.67 -18.12 11.41
C MET A 19 9.18 -17.94 11.64
N LEU A 20 9.77 -16.86 11.11
CA LEU A 20 11.17 -16.53 11.34
C LEU A 20 11.46 -16.22 12.82
N TRP A 21 10.60 -15.44 13.47
CA TRP A 21 10.75 -15.14 14.91
C TRP A 21 10.49 -16.36 15.80
N ILE A 22 9.59 -17.26 15.41
CA ILE A 22 9.41 -18.56 16.09
C ILE A 22 10.70 -19.37 15.98
N PHE A 23 11.27 -19.49 14.77
CA PHE A 23 12.53 -20.22 14.57
C PHE A 23 13.69 -19.60 15.35
N TYR A 24 13.78 -18.26 15.36
CA TYR A 24 14.74 -17.52 16.18
C TYR A 24 14.64 -17.89 17.66
N GLY A 25 13.43 -17.86 18.24
CA GLY A 25 13.20 -18.08 19.66
C GLY A 25 13.33 -19.55 20.12
N LEU A 26 13.51 -20.51 19.22
CA LEU A 26 13.70 -21.91 19.61
C LEU A 26 15.03 -22.08 20.37
N PRO A 27 15.09 -22.93 21.42
CA PRO A 27 16.30 -23.09 22.25
C PRO A 27 17.56 -23.48 21.46
N MET A 28 17.39 -24.19 20.35
CA MET A 28 18.46 -24.57 19.42
C MET A 28 19.11 -23.40 18.67
N VAL A 29 18.41 -22.27 18.53
CA VAL A 29 18.86 -21.03 17.88
C VAL A 29 19.20 -19.98 18.93
N HIS A 30 18.21 -19.57 19.74
CA HIS A 30 18.36 -18.55 20.78
C HIS A 30 17.80 -19.05 22.14
N PRO A 31 18.67 -19.53 23.04
CA PRO A 31 18.27 -19.99 24.38
C PRO A 31 17.51 -18.92 25.18
N ASP A 32 16.70 -19.37 26.14
CA ASP A 32 15.98 -18.53 27.12
C ASP A 32 15.01 -17.49 26.54
N SER A 33 14.60 -17.65 25.28
CA SER A 33 13.77 -16.69 24.54
C SER A 33 12.38 -17.21 24.16
N ILE A 34 11.81 -18.06 25.01
CA ILE A 34 10.52 -18.72 24.76
C ILE A 34 9.37 -17.72 24.61
N LEU A 35 9.48 -16.53 25.21
CA LEU A 35 8.47 -15.47 25.08
C LEU A 35 8.34 -14.98 23.62
N VAL A 36 9.45 -14.98 22.87
CA VAL A 36 9.43 -14.63 21.44
C VAL A 36 8.66 -15.69 20.65
N VAL A 37 8.84 -16.97 21.01
CA VAL A 37 8.10 -18.08 20.39
C VAL A 37 6.61 -17.96 20.68
N THR A 38 6.21 -17.71 21.93
CA THR A 38 4.79 -17.69 22.31
C THR A 38 4.04 -16.54 21.64
N ILE A 39 4.58 -15.31 21.68
CA ILE A 39 3.91 -14.15 21.07
C ILE A 39 3.79 -14.30 19.56
N ASN A 40 4.83 -14.80 18.88
CA ASN A 40 4.78 -15.01 17.44
C ASN A 40 3.94 -16.24 17.05
N SER A 41 3.82 -17.26 17.90
CA SER A 41 2.91 -18.38 17.67
C SER A 41 1.44 -17.95 17.72
N ILE A 42 1.10 -17.07 18.65
CA ILE A 42 -0.25 -16.47 18.72
C ILE A 42 -0.50 -15.60 17.47
N GLY A 43 0.49 -14.79 17.08
CA GLY A 43 0.45 -14.02 15.83
C GLY A 43 0.21 -14.92 14.62
N LEU A 44 1.03 -15.96 14.45
CA LEU A 44 0.89 -16.92 13.36
C LEU A 44 -0.49 -17.60 13.35
N ALA A 45 -1.02 -17.98 14.51
CA ALA A 45 -2.36 -18.55 14.60
C ALA A 45 -3.44 -17.57 14.10
N MET A 46 -3.34 -16.29 14.47
CA MET A 46 -4.25 -15.25 13.97
C MET A 46 -4.13 -15.08 12.45
N GLU A 47 -2.92 -14.98 11.91
CA GLU A 47 -2.69 -14.87 10.46
C GLU A 47 -3.25 -16.07 9.69
N LEU A 48 -3.06 -17.28 10.21
CA LEU A 48 -3.60 -18.51 9.62
C LEU A 48 -5.13 -18.54 9.65
N ILE A 49 -5.77 -17.97 10.67
CA ILE A 49 -7.24 -17.81 10.70
C ILE A 49 -7.69 -16.87 9.58
N TYR A 50 -7.04 -15.71 9.41
CA TYR A 50 -7.36 -14.79 8.31
C TYR A 50 -7.16 -15.42 6.94
N LEU A 51 -6.03 -16.11 6.73
CA LEU A 51 -5.75 -16.82 5.48
C LEU A 51 -6.74 -17.97 5.24
N SER A 52 -7.19 -18.65 6.28
CA SER A 52 -8.22 -19.71 6.17
C SER A 52 -9.56 -19.13 5.72
N ILE A 53 -9.99 -18.00 6.30
CA ILE A 53 -11.20 -17.30 5.87
C ILE A 53 -11.06 -16.86 4.41
N PHE A 54 -9.93 -16.23 4.04
CA PHE A 54 -9.66 -15.87 2.65
C PHE A 54 -9.79 -17.08 1.72
N PHE A 55 -9.22 -18.22 2.13
CA PHE A 55 -9.30 -19.46 1.37
C PHE A 55 -10.73 -19.93 1.13
N LEU A 56 -11.60 -19.87 2.14
CA LEU A 56 -12.98 -20.32 2.02
C LEU A 56 -13.75 -19.51 0.97
N TYR A 57 -13.48 -18.20 0.87
CA TYR A 57 -14.26 -17.30 0.03
C TYR A 57 -13.57 -16.90 -1.29
N ALA A 58 -12.25 -17.05 -1.42
CA ALA A 58 -11.52 -16.61 -2.61
C ALA A 58 -11.76 -17.50 -3.85
N PRO A 59 -11.67 -16.93 -5.07
CA PRO A 59 -11.69 -17.70 -6.30
C PRO A 59 -10.44 -18.60 -6.43
N ASN A 60 -10.52 -19.65 -7.26
CA ASN A 60 -9.45 -20.65 -7.42
C ASN A 60 -8.07 -20.06 -7.75
N LYS A 61 -8.01 -18.97 -8.54
CA LYS A 61 -6.75 -18.26 -8.85
C LYS A 61 -6.13 -17.61 -7.60
N GLY A 62 -6.95 -17.00 -6.75
CA GLY A 62 -6.50 -16.40 -5.49
C GLY A 62 -5.99 -17.46 -4.51
N ARG A 63 -6.72 -18.58 -4.37
CA ARG A 63 -6.30 -19.72 -3.56
C ARG A 63 -4.95 -20.29 -4.01
N ALA A 64 -4.78 -20.53 -5.32
CA ALA A 64 -3.54 -21.05 -5.88
C ALA A 64 -2.35 -20.10 -5.62
N LYS A 65 -2.56 -18.78 -5.72
CA LYS A 65 -1.55 -17.78 -5.34
C LYS A 65 -1.14 -17.94 -3.88
N VAL A 66 -2.09 -18.00 -2.94
CA VAL A 66 -1.79 -18.15 -1.50
C VAL A 66 -1.06 -19.46 -1.22
N ILE A 67 -1.48 -20.58 -1.80
CA ILE A 67 -0.77 -21.87 -1.66
C ILE A 67 0.68 -21.75 -2.13
N GLY A 68 0.88 -21.16 -3.32
CA GLY A 68 2.21 -21.00 -3.89
C GLY A 68 3.13 -20.19 -2.99
N TRP A 69 2.63 -19.09 -2.43
CA TRP A 69 3.39 -18.29 -1.47
C TRP A 69 3.65 -19.05 -0.18
N LEU A 70 2.65 -19.62 0.49
CA LEU A 70 2.86 -20.39 1.72
C LEU A 70 3.85 -21.55 1.54
N ALA A 71 3.79 -22.25 0.40
CA ALA A 71 4.75 -23.31 0.08
C ALA A 71 6.18 -22.75 -0.08
N LEU A 72 6.33 -21.60 -0.74
CA LEU A 72 7.60 -20.90 -0.84
C LEU A 72 8.11 -20.47 0.53
N GLU A 73 7.23 -20.01 1.42
CA GLU A 73 7.60 -19.58 2.77
C GLU A 73 8.13 -20.74 3.61
N ILE A 74 7.43 -21.87 3.62
CA ILE A 74 7.85 -23.09 4.31
C ILE A 74 9.17 -23.61 3.74
N LEU A 75 9.33 -23.60 2.42
CA LEU A 75 10.58 -23.97 1.77
C LEU A 75 11.73 -23.05 2.19
N PHE A 76 11.51 -21.73 2.15
CA PHE A 76 12.49 -20.74 2.55
C PHE A 76 12.89 -20.91 4.02
N LEU A 77 11.93 -21.04 4.92
CA LEU A 77 12.17 -21.30 6.34
C LEU A 77 12.97 -22.60 6.54
N GLY A 78 12.61 -23.66 5.82
CA GLY A 78 13.32 -24.94 5.84
C GLY A 78 14.78 -24.81 5.42
N VAL A 79 15.05 -24.05 4.35
CA VAL A 79 16.42 -23.75 3.90
C VAL A 79 17.18 -22.92 4.94
N VAL A 80 16.58 -21.83 5.44
CA VAL A 80 17.20 -20.99 6.49
C VAL A 80 17.51 -21.83 7.72
N ALA A 81 16.59 -22.68 8.16
CA ALA A 81 16.77 -23.55 9.30
C ALA A 81 17.88 -24.58 9.07
N ALA A 82 17.85 -25.29 7.94
CA ALA A 82 18.88 -26.26 7.58
C ALA A 82 20.27 -25.60 7.51
N CYS A 83 20.41 -24.48 6.79
CA CYS A 83 21.66 -23.74 6.71
C CYS A 83 22.13 -23.25 8.08
N THR A 84 21.25 -22.69 8.90
CA THR A 84 21.60 -22.19 10.24
C THR A 84 22.13 -23.31 11.13
N LEU A 85 21.43 -24.43 11.18
CA LEU A 85 21.74 -25.52 12.11
C LEU A 85 22.94 -26.35 11.66
N THR A 86 23.15 -26.49 10.35
CA THR A 86 24.27 -27.26 9.79
C THR A 86 25.55 -26.43 9.66
N LEU A 87 25.44 -25.15 9.29
CA LEU A 87 26.61 -24.30 9.01
C LEU A 87 27.08 -23.48 10.23
N ARG A 88 26.27 -23.34 11.29
CA ARG A 88 26.64 -22.61 12.51
C ARG A 88 26.57 -23.52 13.72
N LYS A 89 27.64 -23.51 14.52
CA LYS A 89 27.80 -24.41 15.67
C LYS A 89 27.39 -23.76 16.98
N THR A 90 27.65 -22.46 17.16
CA THR A 90 27.34 -21.77 18.42
C THR A 90 25.96 -21.13 18.37
N HIS A 91 25.30 -21.03 19.53
CA HIS A 91 24.01 -20.34 19.65
C HIS A 91 24.11 -18.87 19.26
N ALA A 92 25.20 -18.19 19.63
CA ALA A 92 25.44 -16.79 19.25
C ALA A 92 25.41 -16.59 17.73
N GLN A 93 26.15 -17.41 16.97
CA GLN A 93 26.18 -17.33 15.51
C GLN A 93 24.82 -17.60 14.86
N ARG A 94 24.04 -18.53 15.42
CA ARG A 94 22.69 -18.85 14.94
C ARG A 94 21.73 -17.70 15.22
N SER A 95 21.80 -17.16 16.44
CA SER A 95 21.01 -16.02 16.90
C SER A 95 21.26 -14.79 16.04
N ASP A 96 22.53 -14.43 15.80
CA ASP A 96 22.89 -13.25 15.00
C ASP A 96 22.38 -13.38 13.57
N LEU A 97 22.61 -14.53 12.93
CA LEU A 97 22.21 -14.76 11.54
C LEU A 97 20.70 -14.71 11.36
N VAL A 98 19.95 -15.44 12.19
CA VAL A 98 18.47 -15.48 12.09
C VAL A 98 17.88 -14.14 12.55
N GLY A 99 18.42 -13.53 13.60
CA GLY A 99 17.95 -12.25 14.12
C GLY A 99 18.08 -11.11 13.11
N ILE A 100 19.22 -11.01 12.41
CA ILE A 100 19.39 -10.02 11.34
C ILE A 100 18.36 -10.25 10.22
N LEU A 101 18.13 -11.51 9.82
CA LEU A 101 17.10 -11.82 8.83
C LEU A 101 15.71 -11.40 9.32
N CYS A 102 15.33 -11.73 10.55
CA CYS A 102 14.06 -11.33 11.16
C CYS A 102 13.88 -9.80 11.13
N VAL A 103 14.92 -9.04 11.48
CA VAL A 103 14.87 -7.58 11.48
C VAL A 103 14.70 -7.02 10.05
N ILE A 104 15.45 -7.54 9.08
CA ILE A 104 15.33 -7.10 7.67
C ILE A 104 13.92 -7.36 7.15
N PHE A 105 13.40 -8.58 7.33
CA PHE A 105 12.05 -8.92 6.88
C PHE A 105 10.98 -8.12 7.61
N GLY A 106 11.12 -7.91 8.92
CA GLY A 106 10.23 -7.06 9.69
C GLY A 106 10.21 -5.63 9.16
N VAL A 107 11.37 -5.03 8.91
CA VAL A 107 11.47 -3.67 8.36
C VAL A 107 10.83 -3.58 6.97
N LEU A 108 11.10 -4.55 6.07
CA LEU A 108 10.51 -4.56 4.73
C LEU A 108 8.97 -4.69 4.77
N MET A 109 8.46 -5.52 5.68
CA MET A 109 7.02 -5.68 5.89
C MET A 109 6.36 -4.35 6.32
N TYR A 110 6.99 -3.60 7.23
CA TYR A 110 6.49 -2.28 7.66
C TYR A 110 6.80 -1.15 6.66
N ALA A 111 7.79 -1.31 5.79
CA ALA A 111 8.13 -0.30 4.78
C ALA A 111 6.99 -0.11 3.77
N SER A 112 6.33 -1.20 3.33
CA SER A 112 5.22 -1.14 2.37
C SER A 112 4.08 -0.18 2.80
N PRO A 113 3.49 -0.32 4.01
CA PRO A 113 2.48 0.64 4.47
C PRO A 113 3.07 2.04 4.79
N LEU A 114 4.31 2.13 5.28
CA LEU A 114 4.95 3.42 5.59
C LEU A 114 5.15 4.28 4.34
N THR A 115 5.58 3.69 3.23
CA THR A 115 5.76 4.41 1.95
C THR A 115 4.44 4.98 1.44
N VAL A 116 3.34 4.24 1.57
CA VAL A 116 1.99 4.73 1.21
C VAL A 116 1.59 5.90 2.11
N MET A 117 1.85 5.80 3.41
CA MET A 117 1.49 6.86 4.37
C MET A 117 2.28 8.15 4.16
N ILE A 118 3.58 8.06 3.85
CA ILE A 118 4.43 9.22 3.53
C ILE A 118 3.96 9.88 2.22
N GLY A 119 3.66 9.08 1.19
CA GLY A 119 3.11 9.59 -0.07
C GLY A 119 1.78 10.31 0.11
N ASN A 120 0.88 9.74 0.91
CA ASN A 120 -0.41 10.34 1.23
C ASN A 120 -0.26 11.63 2.06
N GLY A 121 0.69 11.68 3.00
CA GLY A 121 0.97 12.88 3.79
C GLY A 121 1.50 14.03 2.92
N LEU A 122 2.41 13.74 1.98
CA LEU A 122 2.93 14.74 1.04
C LEU A 122 1.84 15.21 0.05
N GLY A 123 1.00 14.29 -0.42
CA GLY A 123 -0.15 14.59 -1.26
C GLY A 123 -1.16 15.49 -0.54
N ALA A 124 -1.53 15.16 0.70
CA ALA A 124 -2.43 15.99 1.52
C ALA A 124 -1.85 17.39 1.77
N LEU A 125 -0.55 17.50 2.04
CA LEU A 125 0.13 18.79 2.20
C LEU A 125 0.06 19.62 0.90
N SER A 126 0.35 19.01 -0.25
CA SER A 126 0.26 19.69 -1.54
C SER A 126 -1.17 20.12 -1.89
N GLY A 127 -2.18 19.30 -1.58
CA GLY A 127 -3.59 19.64 -1.76
C GLY A 127 -4.04 20.79 -0.85
N ALA A 128 -3.59 20.82 0.40
CA ALA A 128 -3.84 21.94 1.31
C ALA A 128 -3.23 23.25 0.78
N ILE A 129 -1.99 23.21 0.28
CA ILE A 129 -1.33 24.37 -0.34
C ILE A 129 -2.14 24.86 -1.55
N GLN A 130 -2.58 23.96 -2.44
CA GLN A 130 -3.40 24.32 -3.60
C GLN A 130 -4.73 24.95 -3.18
N LEU A 131 -5.40 24.42 -2.16
CA LEU A 131 -6.66 24.97 -1.66
C LEU A 131 -6.47 26.36 -1.06
N ILE A 132 -5.40 26.58 -0.30
CA ILE A 132 -5.04 27.89 0.26
C ILE A 132 -4.76 28.89 -0.86
N LEU A 133 -3.96 28.50 -1.86
CA LEU A 133 -3.66 29.35 -3.02
C LEU A 133 -4.93 29.70 -3.81
N TYR A 134 -5.82 28.74 -4.03
CA TYR A 134 -7.09 28.97 -4.70
C TYR A 134 -8.00 29.90 -3.90
N ALA A 135 -8.11 29.72 -2.58
CA ALA A 135 -8.88 30.59 -1.72
C ALA A 135 -8.32 32.03 -1.69
N CYS A 136 -6.98 32.18 -1.65
CA CYS A 136 -6.31 33.47 -1.78
C CYS A 136 -6.60 34.11 -3.14
N TYR A 137 -6.45 33.38 -4.24
CA TYR A 137 -6.73 33.87 -5.59
C TYR A 137 -8.18 34.33 -5.75
N PHE A 138 -9.14 33.51 -5.34
CA PHE A 138 -10.57 33.83 -5.42
C PHE A 138 -10.93 35.04 -4.55
N LYS A 139 -10.34 35.18 -3.36
CA LYS A 139 -10.53 36.34 -2.50
C LYS A 139 -9.84 37.61 -3.04
N SER A 140 -8.76 37.45 -3.79
CA SER A 140 -8.01 38.54 -4.44
C SER A 140 -8.54 38.93 -5.81
N THR A 141 -9.46 38.15 -6.40
CA THR A 141 -10.14 38.54 -7.63
C THR A 141 -11.19 39.59 -7.26
N PRO A 142 -11.13 40.83 -7.78
CA PRO A 142 -12.16 41.82 -7.54
C PRO A 142 -13.50 41.31 -8.08
N LYS A 143 -14.54 41.35 -7.26
CA LYS A 143 -15.90 41.36 -7.78
C LYS A 143 -16.12 42.78 -8.26
N ASP A 144 -16.02 42.97 -9.56
CA ASP A 144 -16.45 44.21 -10.20
C ASP A 144 -17.96 44.31 -9.99
N ASP A 145 -18.36 45.08 -8.97
CA ASP A 145 -19.70 45.65 -8.88
C ASP A 145 -19.81 46.66 -10.02
N ASP A 146 -20.20 46.17 -11.20
CA ASP A 146 -20.55 47.01 -12.35
C ASP A 146 -21.93 47.65 -12.07
N GLU A 147 -21.93 48.63 -11.17
CA GLU A 147 -22.92 49.70 -11.17
C GLU A 147 -22.23 51.01 -11.58
N ASN A 148 -22.47 51.39 -12.84
CA ASN A 148 -22.22 52.67 -13.50
C ASN A 148 -20.90 52.83 -14.27
N GLY A 149 -20.93 52.45 -15.55
CA GLY A 149 -19.96 52.94 -16.53
C GLY A 149 -20.22 52.45 -17.96
N VAL A 150 -21.15 53.11 -18.65
CA VAL A 150 -21.41 53.05 -20.10
C VAL A 150 -20.20 52.54 -20.92
N VAL A 151 -20.33 51.35 -21.52
CA VAL A 151 -19.65 51.00 -22.77
C VAL A 151 -20.66 50.28 -23.68
N GLU A 152 -21.02 50.99 -24.75
CA GLU A 152 -21.88 50.57 -25.85
C GLU A 152 -21.29 49.34 -26.57
N PRO A 153 -22.05 48.24 -26.74
CA PRO A 153 -21.61 47.15 -27.61
C PRO A 153 -21.89 47.56 -29.06
N SER A 154 -20.81 47.75 -29.82
CA SER A 154 -20.86 47.91 -31.27
C SER A 154 -21.69 46.81 -31.90
N GLU A 155 -22.67 47.20 -32.72
CA GLU A 155 -23.63 46.33 -33.38
C GLU A 155 -22.94 45.15 -34.08
N LEU A 156 -23.21 43.93 -33.59
CA LEU A 156 -22.99 42.71 -34.32
C LEU A 156 -23.95 42.69 -35.52
N GLN A 157 -23.48 43.23 -36.64
CA GLN A 157 -23.94 42.84 -37.97
C GLN A 157 -23.89 41.32 -38.08
N LEU A 158 -25.06 40.67 -38.02
CA LEU A 158 -25.43 39.55 -38.90
C LEU A 158 -26.85 39.08 -38.56
N SER A 159 -27.84 39.69 -39.23
CA SER A 159 -29.16 39.09 -39.39
C SER A 159 -29.74 39.42 -40.77
N GLY A 160 -30.08 38.34 -41.51
CA GLY A 160 -30.85 38.35 -42.76
C GLY A 160 -29.96 38.43 -44.00
N GLY A 161 -29.77 37.40 -44.83
CA GLY A 161 -30.72 36.37 -45.23
C GLY A 161 -31.24 36.67 -46.64
N ASN A 162 -30.81 35.83 -47.60
CA ASN A 162 -31.39 35.54 -48.92
C ASN A 162 -31.25 36.52 -50.11
N GLY A 163 -30.63 35.99 -51.18
CA GLY A 163 -31.18 36.08 -52.54
C GLY A 163 -30.25 36.66 -53.63
N PRO A 164 -29.85 35.88 -54.66
CA PRO A 164 -29.14 36.41 -55.80
C PRO A 164 -30.09 36.88 -56.93
N SER A 165 -29.62 37.87 -57.71
CA SER A 165 -29.82 38.09 -59.17
C SER A 165 -30.68 39.28 -59.67
N ARG A 166 -29.96 40.33 -60.15
CA ARG A 166 -30.01 40.95 -61.51
C ARG A 166 -31.21 41.87 -61.93
N PRO A 167 -31.12 42.64 -63.05
CA PRO A 167 -30.55 44.00 -63.22
C PRO A 167 -31.57 45.03 -63.76
N THR A 168 -31.23 46.33 -63.81
CA THR A 168 -31.85 47.28 -64.77
C THR A 168 -30.91 48.43 -65.18
N VAL A 169 -30.74 48.53 -66.51
CA VAL A 169 -30.22 49.60 -67.39
C VAL A 169 -28.72 49.87 -67.38
#